data_AF-A0A085FQP4-F1
#
_entry.id   AF-A0A085FQP4-F1
#
_cell.length_a   1.000
_cell.length_b   1.000
_cell.length_c   1.000
_cell.angle_alpha   90.00
_cell.angle_beta   90.00
_cell.angle_gamma   90.00
#
_symmetry.space_group_name_H-M   'P 1'
#
loop_
_entity.id
_entity.type
_entity.pdbx_description
1 polymer ?
#
loop_
_entity_poly.entity_id
_entity_poly.type
_entity_poly.pdbx_seq_one_letter_code
_entity_poly.pdbx_strand_id
1 'polypeptide(L)'
;MGLSGLFGGKAREAGEFEFQLTDEEWRRRLTPEQYHVLRGHGTERAGSCALNFEKRAGRFTCAGCGNPLFQSGKKFESGTGWPSFDQPLEGAVGISEDNSYMMHRTEVHCARCGGHLGHVFPDGPPPTGLRYCINGVAMDFAPAEAET
;
A
#
# COMPACT_ATOMS: atom_id res chain seq x y z
N MET A 1 -3.76 -12.09 41.19
CA MET A 1 -4.52 -12.29 39.94
C MET A 1 -4.94 -10.91 39.44
N GLY A 2 -4.63 -10.40 38.26
CA GLY A 2 -3.82 -10.81 37.12
C GLY A 2 -3.53 -9.54 36.31
N LEU A 3 -2.38 -9.52 35.62
CA LEU A 3 -1.94 -8.44 34.74
C LEU A 3 -2.90 -8.23 33.55
N SER A 4 -3.03 -6.99 33.09
CA SER A 4 -3.23 -6.58 31.69
C SER A 4 -3.17 -5.05 31.68
N GLY A 5 -2.23 -4.36 31.03
CA GLY A 5 -1.49 -4.66 29.83
C GLY A 5 -1.53 -3.37 29.00
N LEU A 6 -0.59 -2.46 29.26
CA LEU A 6 -0.40 -1.23 28.49
C LEU A 6 0.03 -1.62 27.07
N PHE A 7 -0.86 -1.48 26.08
CA PHE A 7 -0.49 -1.64 24.68
C PHE A 7 -0.57 -0.28 23.98
N GLY A 8 0.54 0.46 24.07
CA GLY A 8 0.85 1.54 23.14
C GLY A 8 1.34 0.94 21.83
N GLY A 9 0.76 1.38 20.70
CA GLY A 9 1.19 0.96 19.37
C GLY A 9 2.65 1.35 19.14
N LYS A 10 3.53 0.35 19.02
CA LYS A 10 4.92 0.56 18.61
C LYS A 10 4.96 0.93 17.13
N ALA A 11 5.69 1.99 16.80
CA ALA A 11 6.22 2.17 15.45
C ALA A 11 7.05 0.92 15.08
N ARG A 12 6.82 0.36 13.90
CA ARG A 12 7.46 -0.89 13.44
C ARG A 12 8.97 -0.70 13.28
N GLU A 13 9.76 -1.50 13.99
CA GLU A 13 11.23 -1.42 13.99
C GLU A 13 11.84 -1.92 12.67
N ALA A 14 12.96 -1.31 12.28
CA ALA A 14 13.79 -1.79 11.18
C ALA A 14 14.39 -3.15 11.57
N GLY A 15 13.75 -4.24 11.14
CA GLY A 15 14.15 -5.61 11.49
C GLY A 15 13.17 -6.71 11.08
N GLU A 16 11.89 -6.41 10.83
CA GLU A 16 10.85 -7.43 10.60
C GLU A 16 10.67 -7.90 9.15
N PHE A 17 11.11 -7.14 8.15
CA PHE A 17 10.78 -7.40 6.75
C PHE A 17 11.94 -8.06 5.97
N GLU A 18 11.62 -8.92 4.99
CA GLU A 18 12.61 -9.61 4.14
C GLU A 18 13.53 -8.63 3.40
N PHE A 19 12.97 -7.54 2.89
CA PHE A 19 13.70 -6.54 2.11
C PHE A 19 13.96 -5.29 2.95
N GLN A 20 15.23 -5.09 3.31
CA GLN A 20 15.68 -3.95 4.12
C GLN A 20 16.78 -3.19 3.41
N LEU A 21 16.75 -1.87 3.57
CA LEU A 21 17.78 -0.93 3.15
C LEU A 21 17.94 0.11 4.25
N THR A 22 19.11 0.73 4.31
CA THR A 22 19.34 1.92 5.13
C THR A 22 18.48 3.11 4.65
N ASP A 23 18.30 4.12 5.50
CA ASP A 23 17.57 5.34 5.12
C ASP A 23 18.17 6.01 3.88
N GLU A 24 19.50 6.07 3.82
CA GLU A 24 20.22 6.68 2.72
C GLU A 24 20.01 5.92 1.41
N GLU A 25 20.06 4.58 1.45
CA GLU A 25 19.76 3.74 0.29
C GLU A 25 18.32 3.92 -0.18
N TRP A 26 17.35 4.02 0.75
CA TRP A 26 15.97 4.34 0.40
C TRP A 26 15.83 5.70 -0.29
N ARG A 27 16.49 6.74 0.24
CA ARG A 27 16.49 8.09 -0.37
C ARG A 27 17.15 8.13 -1.74
N ARG A 28 18.14 7.26 -2.00
CA ARG A 28 18.77 7.13 -3.32
C ARG A 28 17.92 6.34 -4.31
N ARG A 29 17.17 5.34 -3.82
CA ARG A 29 16.35 4.44 -4.63
C ARG A 29 15.01 5.06 -5.04
N LEU A 30 14.39 5.82 -4.14
CA LEU A 30 13.04 6.36 -4.29
C LEU A 30 13.08 7.82 -4.71
N THR A 31 12.06 8.25 -5.46
CA THR A 31 11.81 9.70 -5.61
C THR A 31 11.42 10.30 -4.25
N PRO A 32 11.55 11.63 -4.06
CA PRO A 32 11.15 12.28 -2.81
C PRO A 32 9.69 11.99 -2.40
N GLU A 33 8.78 11.93 -3.38
CA GLU A 33 7.36 11.63 -3.17
C GLU A 33 7.12 10.17 -2.78
N GLN A 34 7.78 9.24 -3.49
CA GLN A 34 7.76 7.82 -3.15
C GLN A 34 8.30 7.57 -1.75
N TYR A 35 9.43 8.20 -1.40
CA TYR A 35 10.02 8.11 -0.07
C TYR A 35 9.07 8.65 0.99
N HIS A 36 8.48 9.83 0.76
CA HIS A 36 7.52 10.44 1.68
C HIS A 36 6.32 9.53 1.96
N VAL A 37 5.76 8.89 0.94
CA VAL A 37 4.64 7.96 1.11
C VAL A 37 5.12 6.65 1.74
N LEU A 38 6.03 5.91 1.09
CA LEU A 38 6.42 4.56 1.50
C LEU A 38 7.11 4.50 2.86
N ARG A 39 7.92 5.51 3.21
CA ARG A 39 8.73 5.51 4.44
C ARG A 39 8.27 6.54 5.46
N GLY A 40 7.71 7.66 4.99
CA GLY A 40 7.17 8.71 5.84
C GLY A 40 5.69 8.55 6.21
N HIS A 41 5.03 7.47 5.78
CA HIS A 41 3.58 7.25 5.97
C HIS A 41 2.73 8.42 5.44
N GLY A 42 3.23 9.09 4.41
CA GLY A 42 2.54 10.19 3.74
C GLY A 42 1.36 9.71 2.90
N THR A 43 0.57 10.66 2.42
CA THR A 43 -0.52 10.41 1.48
C THR A 43 -0.39 11.38 0.31
N GLU A 44 -0.41 10.86 -0.92
CA GLU A 44 -0.40 11.70 -2.12
C GLU A 44 -1.71 12.48 -2.25
N ARG A 45 -1.68 13.58 -3.00
CA ARG A 45 -2.89 14.36 -3.27
C ARG A 45 -3.86 13.53 -4.14
N ALA A 46 -5.15 13.59 -3.82
CA ALA A 46 -6.19 12.94 -4.64
C ALA A 46 -6.06 13.30 -6.13
N GLY A 47 -6.06 12.28 -6.99
CA GLY A 47 -5.99 12.39 -8.45
C GLY A 47 -4.63 12.79 -9.01
N SER A 48 -3.57 12.88 -8.20
CA SER A 48 -2.24 13.31 -8.67
C SER A 48 -1.48 12.23 -9.43
N CYS A 49 -1.73 10.94 -9.15
CA CYS A 49 -1.00 9.85 -9.79
C CYS A 49 -1.77 9.26 -10.99
N ALA A 50 -1.06 9.09 -12.11
CA ALA A 50 -1.61 8.50 -13.33
C ALA A 50 -2.12 7.06 -13.13
N LEU A 51 -1.56 6.31 -12.18
CA LEU A 51 -2.01 4.96 -11.86
C LEU A 51 -3.44 4.90 -11.32
N ASN A 52 -3.98 6.02 -10.83
CA ASN A 52 -5.40 6.12 -10.51
C ASN A 52 -6.28 5.80 -11.74
N PHE A 53 -5.83 6.21 -12.93
CA PHE A 53 -6.56 6.05 -14.19
C PHE A 53 -6.07 4.87 -15.05
N GLU A 54 -5.11 4.09 -14.55
CA GLU A 54 -4.58 2.92 -15.25
C GLU A 54 -5.65 1.82 -15.37
N LYS A 55 -5.81 1.28 -16.57
CA LYS A 55 -6.83 0.28 -16.94
C LYS A 55 -6.29 -0.87 -17.77
N ARG A 56 -5.03 -0.81 -18.22
CA ARG A 56 -4.40 -1.88 -18.98
C ARG A 56 -4.34 -3.16 -18.15
N ALA A 57 -4.34 -4.31 -18.82
CA ALA A 57 -4.06 -5.58 -18.18
C ALA A 57 -2.62 -5.57 -17.64
N GLY A 58 -2.41 -5.98 -16.39
CA GLY A 58 -1.08 -5.98 -15.78
C GLY A 58 -1.09 -6.15 -14.27
N ARG A 59 0.07 -5.88 -13.66
CA ARG A 59 0.29 -5.96 -12.22
C ARG A 59 0.79 -4.63 -11.68
N PHE A 60 0.29 -4.28 -10.51
CA PHE A 60 0.82 -3.18 -9.69
C PHE A 60 1.83 -3.76 -8.71
N THR A 61 3.02 -3.20 -8.67
CA THR A 61 4.15 -3.66 -7.85
C THR A 61 4.56 -2.56 -6.88
N CYS A 62 5.13 -2.92 -5.74
CA CYS A 62 5.64 -1.94 -4.78
C CYS A 62 6.79 -1.15 -5.40
N ALA A 63 6.67 0.18 -5.49
CA ALA A 63 7.74 1.04 -6.01
C ALA A 63 9.03 0.96 -5.16
N GLY A 64 8.90 0.54 -3.90
CA GLY A 64 10.01 0.25 -3.01
C GLY A 64 10.82 -0.97 -3.43
N CYS A 65 10.24 -2.16 -3.38
CA CYS A 65 10.99 -3.42 -3.50
C CYS A 65 10.63 -4.28 -4.73
N GLY A 66 9.72 -3.81 -5.59
CA GLY A 66 9.22 -4.54 -6.76
C GLY A 66 8.28 -5.69 -6.43
N ASN A 67 7.87 -5.88 -5.17
CA ASN A 67 6.93 -6.94 -4.78
C ASN A 67 5.59 -6.78 -5.53
N PRO A 68 5.06 -7.80 -6.22
CA PRO A 68 3.71 -7.74 -6.80
C PRO A 68 2.67 -7.54 -5.71
N LEU A 69 1.80 -6.54 -5.86
CA LEU A 69 0.79 -6.16 -4.85
C LEU A 69 -0.63 -6.45 -5.32
N PHE A 70 -0.99 -5.99 -6.51
CA PHE A 70 -2.35 -6.06 -7.03
C PHE A 70 -2.36 -6.44 -8.51
N GLN A 71 -3.48 -7.00 -8.97
CA GLN A 71 -3.72 -7.28 -10.38
C GLN A 71 -4.76 -6.28 -10.94
N SER A 72 -4.61 -5.87 -12.20
CA SER A 72 -5.54 -4.93 -12.85
C SER A 72 -7.01 -5.39 -12.82
N GLY A 73 -7.27 -6.69 -12.91
CA GLY A 73 -8.63 -7.26 -12.84
C GLY A 73 -9.32 -7.11 -11.47
N LYS A 74 -8.57 -6.67 -10.45
CA LYS A 74 -9.06 -6.38 -9.09
C LYS A 74 -9.23 -4.88 -8.85
N LYS A 75 -8.80 -4.04 -9.79
CA LYS A 75 -8.93 -2.58 -9.71
C LYS A 75 -10.34 -2.15 -10.09
N PHE A 76 -10.89 -1.17 -9.39
CA PHE A 76 -12.19 -0.57 -9.70
C PHE A 76 -12.18 0.95 -9.49
N GLU A 77 -13.16 1.64 -10.07
CA GLU A 77 -13.32 3.09 -9.95
C GLU A 77 -14.16 3.43 -8.72
N SER A 78 -13.52 3.92 -7.65
CA SER A 78 -14.20 4.29 -6.41
C SER A 78 -14.62 5.77 -6.35
N GLY A 79 -14.09 6.61 -7.24
CA GLY A 79 -14.30 8.06 -7.20
C GLY A 79 -13.54 8.80 -6.09
N THR A 80 -12.68 8.09 -5.34
CA THR A 80 -11.94 8.68 -4.20
C THR A 80 -10.75 9.53 -4.60
N GLY A 81 -10.21 9.30 -5.81
CA GLY A 81 -9.00 9.95 -6.30
C GLY A 81 -7.72 9.13 -6.11
N TRP A 82 -7.81 7.92 -5.56
CA TRP A 82 -6.68 6.99 -5.46
C TRP A 82 -7.02 5.62 -6.06
N PRO A 83 -6.01 4.89 -6.60
CA PRO A 83 -6.17 3.50 -7.00
C PRO A 83 -6.91 2.68 -5.95
N SER A 84 -7.97 2.00 -6.38
CA SER A 84 -8.83 1.21 -5.51
C SER A 84 -8.92 -0.23 -6.00
N PHE A 85 -8.70 -1.18 -5.10
CA PHE A 85 -8.75 -2.61 -5.39
C PHE A 85 -9.66 -3.34 -4.42
N ASP A 86 -10.31 -4.42 -4.84
CA ASP A 86 -11.18 -5.23 -3.98
C ASP A 86 -10.40 -6.26 -3.13
N GLN A 87 -9.22 -6.67 -3.60
CA GLN A 87 -8.29 -7.56 -2.90
C GLN A 87 -6.84 -7.42 -3.41
N PRO A 88 -5.83 -7.68 -2.56
CA PRO A 88 -4.43 -7.83 -2.96
C PRO A 88 -4.17 -9.22 -3.56
N LEU A 89 -2.96 -9.40 -4.10
CA LEU A 89 -2.38 -10.72 -4.29
C LEU A 89 -2.12 -11.38 -2.93
N GLU A 90 -2.24 -12.70 -2.87
CA GLU A 90 -2.07 -13.47 -1.64
C GLU A 90 -0.68 -13.24 -1.03
N GLY A 91 -0.65 -12.90 0.28
CA GLY A 91 0.58 -12.62 1.02
C GLY A 91 1.33 -11.35 0.61
N ALA A 92 0.81 -10.54 -0.32
CA ALA A 92 1.53 -9.40 -0.85
C ALA A 92 1.56 -8.16 0.07
N VAL A 93 0.54 -8.04 0.92
CA VAL A 93 0.37 -6.92 1.84
C VAL A 93 0.16 -7.42 3.26
N GLY A 94 0.63 -6.66 4.23
CA GLY A 94 0.21 -6.79 5.63
C GLY A 94 -0.79 -5.70 6.00
N ILE A 95 -1.28 -5.80 7.23
CA ILE A 95 -2.25 -4.86 7.79
C ILE A 95 -1.80 -4.46 9.20
N SER A 96 -2.00 -3.19 9.57
CA SER A 96 -1.95 -2.73 10.97
C SER A 96 -3.03 -1.73 11.30
N GLU A 97 -3.32 -1.59 12.59
CA GLU A 97 -4.11 -0.48 13.11
C GLU A 97 -3.32 0.83 13.01
N ASP A 98 -3.92 1.81 12.35
CA ASP A 98 -3.49 3.21 12.33
C ASP A 98 -4.47 4.03 13.16
N ASN A 99 -4.01 4.47 14.34
CA ASN A 99 -4.77 5.25 15.31
C ASN A 99 -4.41 6.75 15.27
N SER A 100 -3.78 7.21 14.17
CA SER A 100 -3.43 8.63 13.99
C SER A 100 -4.67 9.51 13.81
N TYR A 101 -4.54 10.80 14.12
CA TYR A 101 -5.58 11.82 13.93
C TYR A 101 -6.94 11.52 14.57
N MET A 102 -6.97 10.76 15.67
CA MET A 102 -8.21 10.32 16.33
C MET A 102 -9.14 9.49 15.43
N MET A 103 -8.60 8.90 14.36
CA MET A 103 -9.31 8.01 13.46
C MET A 103 -8.74 6.59 13.62
N HIS A 104 -9.62 5.59 13.67
CA HIS A 104 -9.23 4.18 13.58
C HIS A 104 -9.27 3.75 12.13
N ARG A 105 -8.11 3.69 11.48
CA ARG A 105 -7.96 3.21 10.10
C ARG A 105 -7.15 1.93 10.09
N THR A 106 -7.37 1.12 9.07
CA THR A 106 -6.61 -0.11 8.85
C THR A 106 -5.57 0.16 7.78
N GLU A 107 -4.32 0.38 8.19
CA GLU A 107 -3.19 0.65 7.30
C GLU A 107 -2.80 -0.60 6.52
N VAL A 108 -2.45 -0.40 5.26
CA VAL A 108 -1.96 -1.41 4.34
C VAL A 108 -0.52 -1.06 3.99
N HIS A 109 0.38 -2.03 4.16
CA HIS A 109 1.80 -1.91 3.84
C HIS A 109 2.30 -3.11 3.04
N CYS A 110 3.40 -2.95 2.32
CA CYS A 110 4.01 -4.04 1.57
C CYS A 110 4.54 -5.11 2.54
N ALA A 111 4.11 -6.36 2.37
CA ALA A 111 4.54 -7.46 3.25
C ALA A 111 6.04 -7.75 3.16
N ARG A 112 6.69 -7.38 2.04
CA ARG A 112 8.10 -7.68 1.79
C ARG A 112 9.08 -6.63 2.33
N CYS A 113 8.74 -5.34 2.27
CA CYS A 113 9.64 -4.25 2.70
C CYS A 113 9.05 -3.32 3.76
N GLY A 114 7.81 -3.56 4.19
CA GLY A 114 7.09 -2.75 5.17
C GLY A 114 6.73 -1.34 4.70
N GLY A 115 6.90 -1.01 3.42
CA GLY A 115 6.59 0.32 2.89
C GLY A 115 5.09 0.60 2.95
N HIS A 116 4.71 1.76 3.46
CA HIS A 116 3.32 2.22 3.54
C HIS A 116 2.70 2.34 2.14
N LEU A 117 1.52 1.75 1.96
CA LEU A 117 0.80 1.76 0.69
C LEU A 117 -0.47 2.61 0.76
N GLY A 118 -1.23 2.49 1.84
CA GLY A 118 -2.50 3.21 2.01
C GLY A 118 -3.35 2.56 3.10
N HIS A 119 -4.65 2.44 2.87
CA HIS A 119 -5.59 1.91 3.86
C HIS A 119 -6.66 1.01 3.22
N VAL A 120 -7.26 0.14 4.02
CA VAL A 120 -8.41 -0.69 3.63
C VAL A 120 -9.67 -0.27 4.37
N PHE A 121 -10.80 -0.26 3.65
CA PHE A 121 -12.11 0.16 4.13
C PHE A 121 -13.18 -0.90 3.83
N PRO A 122 -14.22 -1.06 4.67
CA PRO A 122 -15.30 -2.02 4.47
C PRO A 122 -16.45 -1.47 3.58
N ASP A 123 -16.11 -0.70 2.56
CA ASP A 123 -17.05 -0.03 1.64
C ASP A 123 -16.78 -0.36 0.16
N GLY A 124 -16.18 -1.53 -0.08
CA GLY A 124 -15.89 -2.03 -1.42
C GLY A 124 -17.05 -2.75 -2.07
N PRO A 125 -16.93 -3.09 -3.36
CA PRO A 125 -17.93 -3.87 -4.08
C PRO A 125 -17.95 -5.34 -3.62
N PRO A 126 -19.05 -6.08 -3.88
CA PRO A 126 -19.05 -7.53 -3.80
C PRO A 126 -17.98 -8.14 -4.73
N PRO A 127 -17.40 -9.31 -4.40
CA PRO A 127 -17.78 -10.19 -3.29
C PRO A 127 -17.07 -9.89 -1.96
N THR A 128 -15.97 -9.14 -1.96
CA THR A 128 -15.17 -8.94 -0.73
C THR A 128 -15.77 -7.91 0.20
N GLY A 129 -16.47 -6.89 -0.35
CA GLY A 129 -16.92 -5.73 0.42
C GLY A 129 -15.77 -4.83 0.89
N LEU A 130 -14.53 -5.09 0.44
CA LEU A 130 -13.34 -4.37 0.86
C LEU A 130 -12.84 -3.45 -0.23
N ARG A 131 -12.34 -2.29 0.16
CA ARG A 131 -11.67 -1.34 -0.72
C ARG A 131 -10.28 -1.04 -0.18
N TYR A 132 -9.28 -1.57 -0.87
CA TYR A 132 -7.88 -1.21 -0.71
C TYR A 132 -7.62 0.09 -1.46
N CYS A 133 -7.55 1.20 -0.71
CA CYS A 133 -7.32 2.53 -1.21
C CYS A 133 -5.82 2.84 -1.10
N ILE A 134 -5.11 2.79 -2.23
CA ILE A 134 -3.65 2.73 -2.26
C ILE A 134 -3.11 3.97 -2.96
N ASN A 135 -2.07 4.60 -2.38
CA ASN A 135 -1.34 5.68 -3.03
C ASN A 135 -0.76 5.18 -4.35
N GLY A 136 -1.04 5.86 -5.45
CA GLY A 136 -0.50 5.53 -6.75
C GLY A 136 1.01 5.65 -6.79
N VAL A 137 1.62 6.70 -6.20
CA VAL A 137 3.09 6.83 -6.11
C VAL A 137 3.75 5.70 -5.33
N ALA A 138 3.03 4.96 -4.48
CA ALA A 138 3.60 3.81 -3.77
C ALA A 138 3.77 2.57 -4.67
N MET A 139 3.31 2.64 -5.92
CA MET A 139 3.29 1.52 -6.85
C MET A 139 3.92 1.88 -8.21
N ASP A 140 4.45 0.87 -8.86
CA ASP A 140 4.75 0.85 -10.30
C ASP A 140 3.78 -0.09 -11.01
N PHE A 141 3.65 0.06 -12.34
CA PHE A 141 2.79 -0.79 -13.16
C PHE A 141 3.58 -1.55 -14.22
N ALA A 142 3.43 -2.88 -14.21
CA ALA A 142 3.95 -3.78 -15.23
C ALA A 142 2.79 -4.26 -16.11
N PRO A 143 2.70 -3.82 -17.39
CA PRO A 143 1.69 -4.32 -18.32
C PRO A 143 1.87 -5.82 -18.54
N ALA A 144 0.75 -6.54 -18.71
CA ALA A 144 0.79 -7.92 -19.18
C ALA A 144 1.38 -7.93 -20.60
N GLU A 145 2.27 -8.89 -20.87
CA GLU A 145 2.74 -9.11 -22.24
C GLU A 145 1.55 -9.46 -23.12
N ALA A 146 1.43 -8.81 -24.27
CA ALA A 146 0.44 -9.20 -25.27
C ALA A 146 0.89 -10.56 -25.82
N GLU A 147 0.14 -11.62 -25.51
CA GLU A 147 0.29 -12.89 -26.20
C GLU A 147 0.13 -12.62 -27.70
N THR A 148 1.22 -12.81 -28.45
CA THR A 148 1.29 -12.57 -29.90
C THR A 148 1.02 -13.86 -30.65
#